data_AF-A0A2V7VEE3-F1
#
_entry.id   AF-A0A2V7VEE3-F1
#
_cell.length_a   1.000
_cell.length_b   1.000
_cell.length_c   1.000
_cell.angle_alpha   90.00
_cell.angle_beta   90.00
_cell.angle_gamma   90.00
#
_symmetry.space_group_name_H-M   'P 1'
#
loop_
_entity.id
_entity.type
_entity.pdbx_description
1 polymer ?
#
loop_
_entity_poly.entity_id
_entity_poly.type
_entity_poly.pdbx_seq_one_letter_code
_entity_poly.pdbx_strand_id
1 'polypeptide(L)'
;MVCMVIGIIVLVIWGIVFKAPIEEPANPARTPNPSKAPWYFLGLQEMLVYFDPWLAGVVFPSLIIVGLMAIPYLDTNPRGNGYFTFRERRVE
;
A
#
# COMPACT_ATOMS: atom_id res chain seq x y z
N MET A 1 -4.83 20.27 10.28
CA MET A 1 -3.48 20.68 10.72
C MET A 1 -3.10 20.07 12.08
N VAL A 2 -3.93 20.22 13.13
CA VAL A 2 -3.67 19.62 14.46
C VAL A 2 -3.53 18.09 14.42
N CYS A 3 -4.39 17.37 13.70
CA CYS A 3 -4.30 15.91 13.57
C CYS A 3 -2.97 15.44 12.96
N MET A 4 -2.40 16.22 12.03
CA MET A 4 -1.12 15.91 11.38
C MET A 4 0.04 16.06 12.35
N VAL A 5 0.01 17.12 13.17
CA VAL A 5 1.01 17.35 14.23
C VAL A 5 0.97 16.22 15.27
N ILE A 6 -0.23 15.82 15.70
CA ILE A 6 -0.40 14.69 16.62
C ILE A 6 0.15 13.39 15.99
N GLY A 7 -0.17 13.12 14.72
CA GLY A 7 0.34 11.95 14.01
C GLY A 7 1.87 11.91 13.98
N ILE A 8 2.53 13.04 13.71
CA ILE A 8 3.99 13.13 13.73
C ILE A 8 4.55 12.85 15.12
N ILE A 9 3.97 13.44 16.17
CA ILE A 9 4.42 13.22 17.56
C ILE A 9 4.33 11.72 17.91
N VAL A 10 3.22 11.06 17.55
CA VAL A 10 3.04 9.62 17.79
C VAL A 10 4.10 8.80 17.06
N LEU A 11 4.36 9.08 15.78
CA LEU A 11 5.36 8.35 14.99
C LEU A 11 6.78 8.53 15.54
N VAL A 12 7.12 9.73 16.01
CA VAL A 12 8.43 10.01 16.63
C VAL A 12 8.60 9.23 17.93
N ILE A 13 7.60 9.26 18.81
CA ILE A 13 7.63 8.49 20.06
C ILE A 13 7.76 6.99 19.76
N TRP A 14 6.98 6.49 18.79
CA TRP A 14 7.03 5.08 18.38
C TRP A 14 8.42 4.66 17.90
N GLY A 15 9.09 5.47 17.07
CA GLY A 15 10.42 5.18 16.55
C GLY A 15 11.54 5.21 17.61
N ILE A 16 11.35 5.96 18.71
CA ILE A 16 12.30 5.99 19.83
C ILE A 16 12.08 4.78 20.75
N VAL A 17 10.81 4.43 21.03
CA VAL A 17 10.46 3.34 21.95
C VAL A 17 10.75 1.97 21.35
N PHE A 18 10.41 1.77 20.07
CA PHE A 18 10.59 0.49 19.38
C PHE A 18 11.80 0.56 18.44
N LYS A 19 12.94 0.06 18.91
CA LYS A 19 14.13 -0.07 18.07
C LYS A 19 13.89 -1.05 16.93
N ALA A 20 14.24 -0.65 15.71
CA ALA A 20 14.21 -1.55 14.57
C ALA A 20 15.21 -2.69 14.76
N PRO A 21 14.82 -3.95 14.51
CA PRO A 21 15.77 -5.05 14.45
C PRO A 21 16.75 -4.82 13.29
N ILE A 22 18.05 -4.98 13.55
CA ILE A 22 19.10 -4.86 12.53
C ILE A 22 19.46 -6.27 12.07
N GLU A 23 19.42 -6.49 10.76
CA GLU A 23 19.78 -7.77 10.14
C GLU A 23 21.28 -7.86 9.83
N GLU A 24 21.76 -9.07 9.57
CA GLU A 24 23.13 -9.34 9.17
C GLU A 24 23.44 -8.73 7.78
N PRO A 25 24.72 -8.43 7.47
CA PRO A 25 25.13 -7.98 6.14
C PRO A 25 24.70 -8.96 5.04
N ALA A 26 24.29 -8.44 3.89
CA ALA A 26 23.77 -9.23 2.79
C ALA A 26 24.79 -10.27 2.29
N ASN A 27 24.36 -11.54 2.19
CA ASN A 27 25.15 -12.63 1.66
C ASN A 27 24.50 -13.20 0.38
N PRO A 28 25.09 -13.03 -0.81
CA PRO A 28 24.54 -13.56 -2.06
C PRO A 28 24.41 -15.08 -2.12
N ALA A 29 25.21 -15.81 -1.32
CA ALA A 29 25.19 -17.27 -1.27
C ALA A 29 24.11 -17.83 -0.33
N ARG A 30 23.38 -16.97 0.40
CA ARG A 30 22.41 -17.40 1.40
C ARG A 30 21.17 -16.51 1.39
N THR A 31 20.07 -17.03 0.86
CA THR A 31 18.77 -16.35 0.92
C THR A 31 18.19 -16.48 2.34
N PRO A 32 17.93 -15.37 3.06
CA PRO A 32 17.35 -15.44 4.40
C PRO A 32 15.90 -15.98 4.33
N ASN A 33 15.55 -16.87 5.27
CA ASN A 33 14.19 -17.35 5.50
C ASN A 33 13.83 -16.98 6.95
N PRO A 34 12.91 -16.03 7.19
CA PRO A 34 11.85 -15.55 6.30
C PRO A 34 12.24 -14.30 5.49
N SER A 35 12.06 -14.35 4.17
CA SER A 35 12.13 -13.17 3.30
C SER A 35 10.72 -12.56 3.17
N LYS A 36 10.32 -11.76 4.17
CA LYS A 36 9.06 -10.99 4.13
C LYS A 36 9.37 -9.55 3.70
N ALA A 37 8.67 -9.05 2.69
CA ALA A 37 8.79 -7.68 2.23
C ALA A 37 8.05 -6.75 3.20
N PRO A 38 8.25 -5.43 3.08
CA PRO A 38 7.49 -4.46 3.86
C PRO A 38 5.97 -4.68 3.75
N TRP A 39 5.25 -4.32 4.81
CA TRP A 39 3.82 -4.59 4.96
C TRP A 39 2.95 -4.03 3.82
N TYR A 40 3.34 -2.92 3.19
CA TYR A 40 2.62 -2.34 2.06
C TYR A 40 2.76 -3.16 0.77
N PHE A 41 3.73 -4.07 0.71
CA PHE A 41 3.85 -5.08 -0.34
C PHE A 41 3.25 -6.42 0.03
N LEU A 42 2.71 -6.60 1.24
CA LEU A 42 2.20 -7.90 1.71
C LEU A 42 1.19 -8.51 0.72
N GLY A 43 0.26 -7.71 0.20
CA GLY A 43 -0.70 -8.17 -0.80
C GLY A 43 -0.03 -8.65 -2.10
N LEU A 44 0.99 -7.92 -2.59
CA LEU A 44 1.75 -8.32 -3.76
C LEU A 44 2.59 -9.58 -3.49
N GLN A 45 3.13 -9.73 -2.28
CA GLN A 45 3.84 -10.94 -1.88
C GLN A 45 2.93 -12.17 -1.86
N GLU A 46 1.75 -12.05 -1.28
CA GLU A 46 0.76 -13.13 -1.27
C GLU A 46 0.35 -13.48 -2.70
N MET A 47 0.14 -12.49 -3.56
CA MET A 47 -0.14 -12.74 -4.97
C MET A 47 0.99 -13.51 -5.68
N LEU A 48 2.26 -13.18 -5.42
CA LEU A 48 3.40 -13.90 -5.98
C LEU A 48 3.55 -15.34 -5.47
N VAL A 49 3.02 -15.65 -4.28
CA VAL A 49 3.02 -17.02 -3.73
C VAL A 49 1.95 -17.88 -4.39
N TYR A 50 0.79 -17.30 -4.72
CA TYR A 50 -0.38 -18.05 -5.19
C TYR A 50 -0.67 -17.95 -6.69
N PHE A 51 -0.11 -16.98 -7.41
CA PHE A 51 -0.33 -16.76 -8.85
C PHE A 51 0.96 -16.80 -9.65
N ASP A 52 0.84 -16.94 -10.98
CA ASP A 52 1.98 -16.82 -11.89
C ASP A 52 2.69 -15.46 -11.71
N PRO A 53 4.03 -15.43 -11.65
CA PRO A 53 4.80 -14.20 -11.41
C PRO A 53 4.48 -13.07 -12.41
N TRP A 54 4.13 -13.43 -13.64
CA TRP A 54 3.71 -12.47 -14.67
C TRP A 54 2.38 -11.78 -14.32
N LEU A 55 1.39 -12.55 -13.87
CA LEU A 55 0.07 -12.01 -13.50
C LEU A 55 0.16 -11.17 -12.22
N ALA A 56 0.83 -11.69 -11.20
CA ALA A 56 1.03 -11.02 -9.91
C ALA A 56 1.95 -9.79 -10.00
N GLY A 57 3.02 -9.87 -10.79
CA GLY A 57 4.04 -8.82 -10.86
C GLY A 57 3.73 -7.71 -11.87
N VAL A 58 3.03 -8.03 -12.97
CA VAL A 58 2.83 -7.09 -14.09
C VAL A 58 1.35 -6.77 -14.30
N VAL A 59 0.52 -7.79 -14.52
CA VAL A 59 -0.87 -7.58 -14.95
C VAL A 59 -1.72 -6.94 -13.85
N PHE A 60 -1.78 -7.52 -12.66
CA PHE A 60 -2.62 -6.99 -11.58
C PHE A 60 -2.19 -5.60 -11.09
N PRO A 61 -0.90 -5.32 -10.84
CA PRO A 61 -0.47 -3.97 -10.46
C PRO A 61 -0.80 -2.93 -11.54
N SER A 62 -0.60 -3.28 -12.82
CA SER A 62 -0.92 -2.39 -13.94
C SER A 62 -2.41 -2.09 -14.03
N LEU A 63 -3.26 -3.10 -13.85
CA LEU A 63 -4.72 -2.93 -13.81
C LEU A 63 -5.17 -2.05 -12.64
N ILE A 64 -4.58 -2.19 -11.46
CA ILE A 64 -4.89 -1.34 -10.30
C ILE A 64 -4.53 0.11 -10.60
N ILE A 65 -3.34 0.37 -11.13
CA ILE A 65 -2.88 1.74 -11.45
C ILE A 65 -3.76 2.37 -12.53
N VAL A 66 -4.04 1.65 -13.62
CA VAL A 66 -4.92 2.14 -14.69
C VAL A 66 -6.34 2.37 -14.17
N GLY A 67 -6.85 1.47 -13.34
CA GLY A 67 -8.15 1.61 -12.68
C GLY A 67 -8.22 2.87 -11.80
N LEU A 68 -7.18 3.14 -11.00
CA LEU A 68 -7.08 4.34 -10.18
C LEU A 68 -7.01 5.62 -11.03
N MET A 69 -6.25 5.60 -12.14
CA MET A 69 -6.21 6.72 -13.09
C MET A 69 -7.54 6.93 -13.81
N ALA A 70 -8.34 5.87 -13.99
CA ALA A 70 -9.65 5.94 -14.61
C ALA A 70 -10.72 6.55 -13.69
N ILE A 71 -10.55 6.52 -12.36
CA ILE A 71 -11.51 7.06 -11.38
C ILE A 71 -12.00 8.47 -11.72
N PRO A 72 -11.15 9.49 -11.95
CA PRO A 72 -11.63 10.84 -12.28
C PRO A 72 -12.43 10.95 -13.59
N TYR A 73 -12.29 9.98 -14.49
CA TYR A 73 -13.04 9.93 -15.75
C TYR A 73 -14.36 9.17 -15.63
N LEU A 74 -14.44 8.22 -14.69
CA LEU A 74 -15.63 7.41 -14.43
C LEU A 74 -16.56 8.06 -13.40
N ASP A 75 -16.00 8.72 -12.39
CA ASP A 75 -16.73 9.49 -11.38
C ASP A 75 -16.41 10.97 -11.55
N THR A 76 -17.13 11.61 -12.46
CA THR A 76 -17.00 13.04 -12.74
C THR A 76 -17.80 13.91 -11.75
N ASN A 77 -18.46 13.30 -10.75
CA ASN A 77 -19.32 14.05 -9.83
C ASN A 77 -18.46 14.84 -8.83
N PRO A 78 -18.55 16.19 -8.80
CA PRO A 78 -17.80 17.00 -7.84
C PRO A 78 -18.34 16.88 -6.40
N ARG A 79 -19.51 16.28 -6.18
CA ARG A 79 -20.10 16.06 -4.84
C ARG A 79 -19.43 14.88 -4.15
N GLY A 80 -19.32 14.92 -2.82
CA GLY A 80 -18.64 13.85 -2.08
C GLY A 80 -17.12 13.88 -2.15
N ASN A 81 -16.52 15.04 -2.47
CA ASN A 81 -15.08 15.23 -2.37
C ASN A 81 -14.69 15.58 -0.92
N GLY A 82 -13.75 14.83 -0.35
CA GLY A 82 -13.29 15.02 1.03
C GLY A 82 -14.15 14.35 2.12
N TYR A 83 -15.27 13.71 1.77
CA TYR A 83 -16.05 12.86 2.68
C TYR A 83 -16.64 11.65 1.96
N PHE A 84 -16.80 10.54 2.66
CA PHE A 84 -17.34 9.31 2.08
C PHE A 84 -18.87 9.38 2.02
N THR A 85 -19.46 9.21 0.83
CA THR A 85 -20.90 9.32 0.59
C THR A 85 -21.37 8.27 -0.41
N PHE A 86 -22.30 7.41 0.00
CA PHE A 86 -22.87 6.36 -0.87
C PHE A 86 -23.99 6.87 -1.79
N ARG A 87 -24.76 7.87 -1.34
CA ARG A 87 -25.94 8.34 -2.09
C ARG A 87 -25.57 9.23 -3.27
N GLU A 88 -24.47 9.97 -3.15
CA GLU A 88 -24.04 10.96 -4.15
C GLU A 88 -23.13 10.35 -5.23
N ARG A 89 -22.58 9.15 -5.02
CA ARG A 89 -21.74 8.41 -5.97
C ARG A 89 -22.46 7.23 -6.64
N ARG A 90 -23.76 7.36 -6.90
CA ARG A 90 -24.46 6.37 -7.74
C ARG A 90 -24.02 6.58 -9.18
N VAL A 91 -23.51 5.52 -9.78
CA VAL A 91 -23.31 5.45 -11.23
C VAL A 91 -24.72 5.36 -11.83
N GLU A 92 -25.17 6.42 -12.49
CA GLU A 92 -26.38 6.39 -13.34
C GLU A 92 -26.08 5.75 -14.68
#